data_AF-A0A9D1EHS4-F1
#
_entry.id   AF-A0A9D1EHS4-F1
#
_cell.length_a   1.000
_cell.length_b   1.000
_cell.length_c   1.000
_cell.angle_alpha   90.00
_cell.angle_beta   90.00
_cell.angle_gamma   90.00
#
_symmetry.space_group_name_H-M   'P 1'
#
loop_
_entity.id
_entity.type
_entity.pdbx_description
1 polymer ?
#
loop_
_entity_poly.entity_id
_entity_poly.type
_entity_poly.pdbx_seq_one_letter_code
_entity_poly.pdbx_strand_id
1 'polypeptide(L)' 'NGPMEGFWGILKRERYYGRRFTSRETLVAMIEGYIAYYNDRRLQRNLGVMTPTEKHESYLRVA' A
#
# COMPACT_ATOMS: atom_id res chain seq x y z
N ASN A 1 -6.75 -3.20 14.51
CA ASN A 1 -6.96 -2.47 13.24
C ASN A 1 -5.92 -1.40 12.88
N GLY A 2 -5.06 -0.93 13.79
CA GLY A 2 -4.12 0.18 13.51
C GLY A 2 -3.31 0.13 12.20
N PRO A 3 -2.70 -1.00 11.80
CA PRO A 3 -1.97 -1.09 10.53
C PRO A 3 -2.84 -0.85 9.29
N MET A 4 -4.06 -1.38 9.28
CA MET A 4 -5.00 -1.19 8.18
C MET A 4 -5.53 0.24 8.10
N GLU A 5 -5.78 0.87 9.25
CA GLU A 5 -6.15 2.29 9.31
C GLU A 5 -5.04 3.19 8.75
N GLY A 6 -3.78 2.88 9.10
CA GLY A 6 -2.61 3.58 8.57
C GLY A 6 -2.50 3.46 7.05
N PHE A 7 -2.68 2.25 6.50
CA PHE A 7 -2.70 2.03 5.05
C PHE A 7 -3.75 2.92 4.36
N TRP A 8 -5.00 2.90 4.83
CA TRP A 8 -6.07 3.68 4.23
C TRP A 8 -5.88 5.19 4.38
N GLY A 9 -5.30 5.65 5.50
CA GLY A 9 -4.95 7.05 5.69
C GLY A 9 -3.95 7.54 4.65
N ILE A 10 -2.91 6.75 4.37
CA ILE A 10 -1.88 7.08 3.38
C ILE A 10 -2.45 7.03 1.95
N LEU A 11 -3.17 5.96 1.59
CA LEU A 11 -3.80 5.83 0.28
C LEU A 11 -4.69 7.04 -0.03
N LYS A 12 -5.54 7.41 0.93
CA LYS A 12 -6.45 8.53 0.74
C LYS A 12 -5.70 9.85 0.53
N ARG A 13 -4.66 10.10 1.34
CA ARG A 13 -3.83 11.30 1.23
C ARG A 13 -3.06 11.37 -0.10
N GLU A 14 -2.46 10.27 -0.53
CA GLU A 14 -1.55 10.26 -1.69
C GLU A 14 -2.29 10.12 -3.04
N ARG A 15 -3.45 9.46 -3.07
CA ARG A 15 -4.12 9.09 -4.33
C ARG A 15 -5.59 9.45 -4.43
N TYR A 16 -6.29 9.74 -3.34
CA TYR A 16 -7.73 9.98 -3.37
C TYR A 16 -8.09 11.47 -3.21
N TYR A 17 -7.58 12.12 -2.17
CA TYR A 17 -7.90 13.52 -1.89
C TYR A 17 -7.42 14.44 -3.02
N GLY A 18 -8.27 15.40 -3.39
CA GLY A 18 -8.02 16.31 -4.51
C GLY A 18 -8.21 15.69 -5.90
N ARG A 19 -8.63 14.42 -6.00
CA ARG A 19 -8.96 13.77 -7.26
C ARG A 19 -10.45 13.51 -7.38
N ARG A 20 -10.97 13.66 -8.60
CA ARG A 20 -12.34 13.28 -8.95
C ARG A 20 -12.32 11.97 -9.71
N PHE A 21 -13.04 10.98 -9.21
CA PHE A 21 -13.31 9.74 -9.92
C PHE A 21 -14.69 9.84 -10.55
N THR A 22 -14.78 9.52 -11.84
CA THR A 22 -16.02 9.61 -12.63
C THR A 22 -16.71 8.27 -12.78
N SER A 23 -16.06 7.18 -12.37
CA SER A 23 -16.62 5.84 -12.40
C SER A 23 -16.11 4.99 -11.24
N ARG A 24 -16.85 3.93 -10.90
CA ARG A 24 -16.41 2.97 -9.87
C ARG A 24 -15.15 2.23 -10.32
N GLU A 25 -15.07 1.91 -11.60
CA GLU A 25 -13.98 1.14 -12.20
C GLU A 25 -12.65 1.89 -12.06
N THR A 26 -12.65 3.21 -12.32
CA THR A 26 -11.45 4.04 -12.16
C THR A 26 -11.00 4.16 -10.70
N LEU A 27 -11.94 4.20 -9.76
CA LEU A 27 -11.63 4.20 -8.33
C LEU A 27 -11.04 2.84 -7.89
N VAL A 28 -11.66 1.73 -8.30
CA VAL A 28 -11.19 0.37 -7.98
C VAL A 28 -9.79 0.14 -8.55
N ALA A 29 -9.58 0.47 -9.83
CA ALA A 29 -8.26 0.32 -10.47
C ALA A 29 -7.18 1.15 -9.77
N MET A 30 -7.51 2.35 -9.29
CA MET A 30 -6.58 3.16 -8.50
C MET A 30 -6.21 2.47 -7.19
N ILE A 31 -7.19 1.91 -6.47
CA ILE A 31 -6.98 1.22 -5.21
C ILE A 31 -6.11 -0.03 -5.43
N GLU A 32 -6.46 -0.89 -6.40
CA GLU A 32 -5.73 -2.11 -6.73
C GLU A 32 -4.28 -1.81 -7.13
N GLY A 33 -4.09 -0.83 -8.01
CA GLY A 33 -2.75 -0.39 -8.42
C GLY A 33 -1.93 0.16 -7.25
N TYR A 34 -2.58 0.87 -6.32
CA TYR A 34 -1.90 1.37 -5.13
C TYR A 34 -1.55 0.26 -4.13
N ILE A 35 -2.38 -0.77 -3.99
CA ILE A 35 -2.08 -1.95 -3.15
C ILE A 35 -0.84 -2.67 -3.69
N ALA A 36 -0.79 -2.94 -5.00
CA ALA A 36 0.38 -3.58 -5.62
C ALA A 36 1.65 -2.73 -5.43
N TYR A 37 1.56 -1.42 -5.65
CA TYR A 37 2.68 -0.51 -5.37
C TYR A 37 3.10 -0.55 -3.89
N TYR A 38 2.15 -0.49 -2.97
CA TYR A 38 2.42 -0.45 -1.53
C TYR A 38 3.12 -1.72 -1.06
N ASN A 39 2.71 -2.88 -1.57
CA ASN A 39 3.24 -4.18 -1.16
C ASN A 39 4.61 -4.48 -1.77
N ASP A 40 4.81 -4.17 -3.06
CA ASP A 40 5.94 -4.70 -3.81
C ASP A 40 6.98 -3.64 -4.21
N ARG A 41 6.68 -2.35 -4.03
CA ARG A 41 7.57 -1.26 -4.49
C ARG A 41 7.83 -0.19 -3.44
N ARG A 42 6.97 -0.04 -2.44
CA ARG A 42 7.10 1.01 -1.43
C ARG A 42 8.03 0.58 -0.30
N LEU A 43 9.25 1.11 -0.31
CA LEU A 43 10.20 0.92 0.78
C LEU A 43 9.72 1.63 2.05
N GLN A 44 9.78 0.94 3.18
CA GLN A 44 9.35 1.49 4.47
C GLN A 44 10.48 1.43 5.50
N ARG A 45 10.77 2.57 6.15
CA ARG A 45 11.86 2.69 7.12
C ARG A 45 11.66 1.79 8.35
N ASN A 46 10.43 1.67 8.82
CA ASN A 46 10.04 0.78 9.91
C ASN A 46 10.20 -0.72 9.57
N LEU A 47 10.31 -1.06 8.28
CA LEU A 47 10.59 -2.42 7.82
C LEU A 47 12.09 -2.66 7.56
N GLY A 48 12.96 -1.70 7.91
CA GLY A 48 14.39 -1.79 7.60
C GLY A 48 14.72 -1.41 6.16
N VAL A 49 13.94 -0.48 5.58
CA VAL A 49 14.06 -0.07 4.16
C VAL A 49 13.81 -1.25 3.22
N MET A 50 12.73 -1.98 3.52
CA MET A 50 12.21 -3.08 2.69
C MET A 50 10.75 -2.79 2.36
N THR A 51 10.27 -3.41 1.29
CA THR A 51 8.85 -3.49 0.99
C THR A 51 8.15 -4.48 1.94
N PRO A 52 6.83 -4.36 2.12
CA PRO A 52 6.05 -5.35 2.88
C PRO A 52 6.27 -6.79 2.39
N THR A 53 6.30 -7.03 1.08
CA THR A 53 6.53 -8.36 0.51
C THR A 53 7.93 -8.88 0.82
N GLU A 54 8.98 -8.09 0.61
CA GLU A 54 10.36 -8.48 0.95
C GLU A 54 10.51 -8.79 2.44
N LYS A 55 9.84 -7.99 3.29
CA LYS A 55 9.85 -8.23 4.73
C LYS A 55 9.18 -9.56 5.07
N HIS A 56 8.03 -9.85 4.47
CA HIS A 56 7.33 -11.12 4.63
C HIS A 56 8.19 -12.31 4.19
N GLU A 57 8.83 -12.23 3.03
CA GLU A 57 9.75 -13.26 2.55
C GLU A 57 10.93 -13.47 3.50
N SER A 58 11.50 -12.39 4.06
CA SER A 58 12.59 -12.51 5.02
C SER A 58 12.19 -13.32 6.25
N TYR A 59 10.94 -13.19 6.72
CA TYR A 59 10.40 -13.96 7.84
C TYR A 59 10.22 -15.44 7.51
N LEU A 60 9.78 -15.75 6.28
CA LEU A 60 9.59 -17.14 5.84
C LEU A 60 10.93 -17.89 5.67
N ARG A 61 12.02 -17.18 5.35
CA ARG A 61 13.36 -17.80 5.19
C ARG A 61 14.05 -18.11 6.52
N VAL A 62 13.59 -17.51 7.62
CA VAL A 62 14.13 -17.73 8.98
C VAL A 62 13.24 -18.62 9.84
N ALA A 63 12.08 -19.02 9.32
CA ALA A 63 11.16 -19.98 9.94
C ALA A 63 11.47 -21.40 9.47
#